data_AF-A0A8T6MAN2-F1
#
_entry.id   AF-A0A8T6MAN2-F1
#
_cell.length_a   1.000
_cell.length_b   1.000
_cell.length_c   1.000
_cell.angle_alpha   90.00
_cell.angle_beta   90.00
_cell.angle_gamma   90.00
#
_symmetry.space_group_name_H-M   'P 1'
#
loop_
_entity.id
_entity.type
_entity.pdbx_description
1 polymer ?
#
loop_
_entity_poly.entity_id
_entity_poly.type
_entity_poly.pdbx_seq_one_letter_code
_entity_poly.pdbx_strand_id
1 'polypeptide(L)'
;MTEQIGSGLSCYLCGEDHPAVIKKLELHHIDGKANSNTTVAICQNCHNKITCEQNKLSPKLRSNKNKDSLIKLGYQLLSHGALLKTLGETQIKIGKEMIEYEKNNT
;
A
#
# COMPACT_ATOMS: atom_id res chain seq x y z
N MET A 1 -15.55 5.50 -8.91
CA MET A 1 -14.83 6.16 -10.02
C MET A 1 -13.35 6.03 -9.77
N THR A 2 -12.61 5.42 -10.69
CA THR A 2 -11.15 5.27 -10.60
C THR A 2 -10.55 6.27 -11.57
N GLU A 3 -9.95 7.33 -11.06
CA GLU A 3 -9.19 8.29 -11.85
C GLU A 3 -7.91 7.61 -12.34
N GLN A 4 -7.76 7.51 -13.66
CA GLN A 4 -6.53 7.02 -14.30
C GLN A 4 -5.49 8.14 -14.25
N ILE A 5 -4.26 7.79 -13.87
CA ILE A 5 -3.11 8.72 -13.82
C ILE A 5 -2.10 8.26 -14.88
N GLY A 6 -1.54 9.23 -15.61
CA GLY A 6 -0.76 9.07 -16.84
C GLY A 6 0.55 8.28 -16.75
N SER A 7 1.16 8.08 -17.92
CA SER A 7 2.39 7.29 -18.13
C SER A 7 3.58 7.80 -17.31
N GLY A 8 4.34 6.88 -16.70
CA GLY A 8 5.53 7.19 -15.88
C GLY A 8 5.34 7.00 -14.37
N LEU A 9 4.16 6.52 -13.93
CA LEU A 9 3.92 6.17 -12.54
C LEU A 9 4.33 4.73 -12.25
N SER A 10 5.16 4.54 -11.22
CA SER A 10 5.45 3.23 -10.62
C SER A 10 4.62 3.02 -9.35
N CYS A 11 4.43 1.76 -8.97
CA CYS A 11 3.86 1.43 -7.67
C CYS A 11 4.83 1.86 -6.56
N TYR A 12 4.40 2.74 -5.66
CA TYR A 12 5.18 3.22 -4.51
C TYR A 12 5.71 2.08 -3.62
N LEU A 13 5.07 0.91 -3.64
CA LEU A 13 5.41 -0.21 -2.77
C LEU A 13 6.33 -1.24 -3.41
N CYS A 14 6.14 -1.57 -4.68
CA CYS A 14 6.90 -2.62 -5.35
C CYS A 14 7.80 -2.12 -6.48
N GLY A 15 7.79 -0.82 -6.79
CA GLY A 15 8.60 -0.23 -7.86
C GLY A 15 8.18 -0.59 -9.28
N GLU A 16 7.35 -1.62 -9.46
CA GLU A 16 6.81 -2.02 -10.75
C GLU A 16 6.13 -0.84 -11.47
N ASP A 17 6.41 -0.70 -12.75
CA ASP A 17 5.86 0.33 -13.65
C ASP A 17 5.51 -0.26 -15.03
N HIS A 18 5.80 -1.54 -15.28
CA HIS A 18 5.60 -2.14 -16.59
C HIS A 18 4.10 -2.31 -16.87
N PRO A 19 3.56 -1.68 -17.94
CA PRO A 19 2.11 -1.66 -18.20
C PRO A 19 1.52 -3.04 -18.50
N ALA A 20 2.33 -4.00 -18.97
CA ALA A 20 1.88 -5.39 -19.14
C ALA A 20 1.73 -6.15 -17.81
N VAL A 21 2.42 -5.72 -16.75
CA VAL A 21 2.38 -6.35 -15.41
C VAL A 21 1.34 -5.65 -14.53
N ILE A 22 1.36 -4.32 -14.51
CA ILE A 22 0.39 -3.53 -13.76
C ILE A 22 -0.88 -3.36 -14.57
N LYS A 23 -1.89 -4.14 -14.19
CA LYS A 23 -3.26 -3.99 -14.72
C LYS A 23 -3.89 -2.66 -14.31
N LYS A 24 -3.53 -2.15 -13.13
CA LYS A 24 -4.14 -0.96 -12.53
C LYS A 24 -3.30 -0.37 -11.39
N LEU A 25 -3.10 0.95 -11.44
CA LEU A 25 -2.68 1.76 -10.30
C LEU A 25 -3.89 2.43 -9.65
N GLU A 26 -3.85 2.56 -8.33
CA GLU A 26 -4.88 3.20 -7.52
C GLU A 26 -4.22 4.18 -6.56
N LEU A 27 -4.86 5.34 -6.35
CA LEU A 27 -4.46 6.27 -5.29
C LEU A 27 -4.89 5.72 -3.94
N HIS A 28 -3.91 5.42 -3.09
CA HIS A 28 -4.12 4.92 -1.75
C HIS A 28 -3.88 6.03 -0.73
N HIS A 29 -4.90 6.31 0.10
CA HIS A 29 -4.79 7.25 1.22
C HIS A 29 -4.07 6.59 2.39
N ILE A 30 -2.87 7.08 2.73
CA ILE A 30 -2.03 6.49 3.78
C ILE A 30 -2.75 6.48 5.14
N ASP A 31 -3.37 7.60 5.51
CA ASP A 31 -4.08 7.74 6.80
C ASP A 31 -5.57 7.38 6.70
N GLY A 32 -6.00 6.86 5.55
CA GLY A 32 -7.40 6.68 5.21
C GLY A 32 -8.06 7.98 4.72
N LYS A 33 -9.01 7.82 3.79
CA LYS A 33 -9.66 8.92 3.05
C LYS A 33 -10.34 9.98 3.93
N ALA A 34 -10.80 9.60 5.12
CA ALA A 34 -11.48 10.53 6.03
C ALA A 34 -10.51 11.40 6.86
N ASN A 35 -9.24 11.00 6.97
CA ASN A 35 -8.28 11.64 7.88
C ASN A 35 -7.23 12.48 7.16
N SER A 36 -6.91 12.16 5.91
CA SER A 36 -5.90 12.88 5.13
C SER A 36 -6.14 12.73 3.62
N ASN A 37 -5.77 13.77 2.88
CA ASN A 37 -5.73 13.76 1.41
C ASN A 37 -4.38 13.25 0.86
N THR A 38 -3.41 12.97 1.74
CA THR A 38 -2.11 12.41 1.31
C THR A 38 -2.33 11.04 0.69
N THR A 39 -1.94 10.89 -0.57
CA THR A 39 -2.08 9.66 -1.33
C THR A 39 -0.76 9.25 -1.96
N VAL A 40 -0.63 7.94 -2.19
CA VAL A 40 0.44 7.34 -2.99
C VAL A 40 -0.18 6.44 -4.05
N ALA A 41 0.45 6.37 -5.22
CA ALA A 41 0.01 5.44 -6.25
C ALA A 41 0.56 4.05 -5.96
N ILE A 42 -0.33 3.06 -5.90
CA ILE A 42 0.05 1.65 -5.68
C ILE A 42 -0.67 0.76 -6.68
N CYS A 43 -0.04 -0.35 -7.06
CA CYS A 43 -0.69 -1.35 -7.90
C CYS A 43 -1.76 -2.11 -7.12
N GLN A 44 -2.76 -2.63 -7.84
CA GLN A 44 -3.85 -3.39 -7.24
C GLN A 44 -3.36 -4.57 -6.36
N ASN A 45 -2.25 -5.21 -6.74
CA ASN A 45 -1.68 -6.31 -5.95
C ASN A 45 -1.20 -5.84 -4.57
N CYS A 46 -0.45 -4.74 -4.51
CA CYS A 46 0.02 -4.19 -3.23
C CYS A 46 -1.13 -3.56 -2.43
N HIS A 47 -2.13 -2.97 -3.11
CA HIS A 47 -3.32 -2.49 -2.43
C HIS A 47 -4.09 -3.63 -1.74
N ASN A 48 -4.22 -4.79 -2.41
CA ASN A 48 -4.84 -5.98 -1.82
C ASN A 48 -4.08 -6.51 -0.60
N LYS A 49 -2.74 -6.45 -0.60
CA LYS A 49 -1.93 -6.84 0.58
C LYS A 49 -2.25 -5.99 1.80
N ILE A 50 -2.35 -4.67 1.63
CA ILE A 50 -2.65 -3.74 2.73
C ILE A 50 -4.09 -3.92 3.21
N THR A 51 -5.04 -3.96 2.26
CA THR A 51 -6.45 -4.09 2.59
C THR A 51 -6.82 -5.47 3.15
N CYS A 52 -5.98 -6.50 2.94
CA CYS A 52 -6.19 -7.83 3.52
C CYS A 52 -6.31 -7.78 5.05
N GLU A 53 -5.38 -7.11 5.73
CA GLU A 53 -5.44 -6.96 7.19
C GLU A 53 -6.66 -6.15 7.62
N GLN A 54 -6.99 -5.08 6.88
CA GLN A 54 -8.16 -4.25 7.11
C GLN A 54 -9.48 -5.01 6.97
N ASN A 55 -9.55 -5.96 6.02
CA ASN A 55 -10.75 -6.73 5.69
C ASN A 55 -11.01 -7.88 6.67
N LYS A 56 -10.04 -8.22 7.54
CA LYS A 56 -10.27 -9.13 8.68
C LYS A 56 -11.19 -8.51 9.74
N LEU A 57 -11.37 -7.20 9.70
CA LEU A 57 -12.22 -6.44 10.62
C LEU A 57 -13.52 -6.01 9.94
N SER A 58 -14.57 -5.81 10.74
CA SER A 58 -15.84 -5.32 10.22
C SER A 58 -15.69 -3.92 9.58
N PRO A 59 -16.21 -3.69 8.35
CA PRO A 59 -16.22 -2.37 7.73
C PRO A 59 -16.94 -1.29 8.55
N LYS A 60 -17.81 -1.70 9.49
CA LYS A 60 -18.50 -0.77 10.40
C LYS A 60 -17.53 -0.05 11.34
N LEU A 61 -16.41 -0.69 11.70
CA LEU A 61 -15.42 -0.11 12.62
C LEU A 61 -14.75 1.14 12.03
N ARG A 62 -14.52 1.14 10.71
CA ARG A 62 -13.99 2.29 9.95
C ARG A 62 -15.06 3.24 9.42
N SER A 63 -16.33 3.05 9.77
CA SER A 63 -17.41 3.94 9.33
C SER A 63 -17.29 5.29 10.01
N ASN A 64 -17.60 6.38 9.28
CA ASN A 64 -17.74 7.72 9.88
C ASN A 64 -18.84 7.77 10.96
N LYS A 65 -19.77 6.81 10.95
CA LYS A 65 -20.81 6.66 11.99
C LYS A 65 -20.26 6.13 13.31
N ASN A 66 -19.14 5.43 13.29
CA ASN A 66 -18.45 5.04 14.50
C ASN A 66 -17.77 6.28 15.10
N LYS A 67 -18.11 6.61 16.35
CA LYS A 67 -17.58 7.79 17.05
C LYS A 67 -16.49 7.44 18.07
N ASP A 68 -16.22 6.15 18.27
CA ASP A 68 -15.17 5.69 19.18
C ASP A 68 -13.78 6.06 18.63
N SER A 69 -13.07 6.94 19.33
CA SER A 69 -11.75 7.43 18.92
C SER A 69 -10.67 6.36 19.07
N LEU A 70 -10.76 5.47 20.07
CA LEU A 70 -9.79 4.41 20.29
C LEU A 70 -9.89 3.36 19.17
N ILE A 71 -11.11 3.00 18.76
CA ILE A 71 -11.32 2.12 17.60
C ILE A 71 -10.76 2.73 16.31
N LYS A 72 -10.98 4.03 16.08
CA LYS A 72 -10.43 4.73 14.91
C LYS A 72 -8.90 4.71 14.90
N LEU A 73 -8.29 5.03 16.03
CA LEU A 73 -6.83 5.02 16.17
C LEU A 73 -6.28 3.60 15.95
N GLY A 74 -6.90 2.58 16.53
CA GLY A 74 -6.52 1.18 16.31
C GLY A 74 -6.60 0.78 14.83
N TYR A 75 -7.63 1.23 14.11
CA TYR A 75 -7.77 0.96 12.67
C TYR A 75 -6.68 1.67 11.83
N GLN A 76 -6.33 2.90 12.20
CA GLN A 76 -5.23 3.63 11.55
C GLN A 76 -3.90 2.92 11.77
N LEU A 77 -3.59 2.53 13.01
CA LEU A 77 -2.38 1.79 13.36
C LEU A 77 -2.28 0.46 12.60
N LEU A 78 -3.39 -0.27 12.47
CA LEU A 78 -3.43 -1.50 11.68
C LEU A 78 -3.15 -1.23 10.19
N SER A 79 -3.72 -0.16 9.64
CA SER A 79 -3.53 0.22 8.23
C SER A 79 -2.08 0.62 7.95
N HIS A 80 -1.50 1.45 8.82
CA HIS A 80 -0.09 1.82 8.76
C HIS A 80 0.83 0.62 8.93
N GLY A 81 0.52 -0.27 9.89
CA GLY A 81 1.28 -1.49 10.11
C GLY A 81 1.32 -2.39 8.88
N ALA A 82 0.18 -2.57 8.19
CA ALA A 82 0.11 -3.38 6.96
C ALA A 82 0.91 -2.76 5.80
N LEU A 83 0.85 -1.43 5.66
CA LEU A 83 1.66 -0.66 4.71
C LEU A 83 3.16 -0.81 4.98
N LEU A 84 3.57 -0.53 6.22
CA LEU A 84 4.97 -0.59 6.66
C LEU A 84 5.55 -2.01 6.55
N LYS A 85 4.76 -3.03 6.88
CA LYS A 85 5.14 -4.44 6.68
C LYS A 85 5.46 -4.70 5.20
N THR A 86 4.57 -4.29 4.30
CA THR A 86 4.76 -4.51 2.85
C THR A 86 5.98 -3.75 2.32
N LEU A 87 6.21 -2.52 2.79
CA LEU A 87 7.41 -1.74 2.47
C LEU A 87 8.68 -2.43 2.95
N GLY A 88 8.71 -2.85 4.21
CA GLY A 88 9.87 -3.53 4.81
C GLY A 88 10.19 -4.85 4.08
N GLU A 89 9.19 -5.67 3.79
CA GLU A 89 9.34 -6.89 2.99
C GLU A 89 9.94 -6.61 1.61
N THR A 90 9.51 -5.52 0.97
CA THR A 90 10.01 -5.13 -0.34
C THR A 90 11.45 -4.62 -0.29
N GLN A 91 11.78 -3.77 0.69
CA GLN A 91 13.15 -3.27 0.90
C GLN A 91 14.13 -4.43 1.15
N ILE A 92 13.74 -5.40 1.99
CA ILE A 92 14.55 -6.60 2.24
C ILE A 92 14.76 -7.39 0.96
N LYS A 93 13.71 -7.59 0.16
CA LYS A 93 13.80 -8.33 -1.11
C LYS A 93 14.78 -7.65 -2.07
N ILE A 94 14.59 -6.36 -2.34
CA ILE A 94 15.45 -5.59 -3.25
C ILE A 94 16.90 -5.61 -2.74
N GLY A 95 17.12 -5.40 -1.45
CA GLY A 95 18.47 -5.45 -0.87
C GLY A 95 19.17 -6.80 -1.09
N LYS A 96 18.44 -7.92 -0.98
CA LYS A 96 18.98 -9.25 -1.29
C LYS A 96 19.35 -9.39 -2.77
N GLU A 97 18.47 -8.97 -3.67
CA GLU A 97 18.70 -9.02 -5.12
C GLU A 97 19.93 -8.19 -5.52
N MET A 98 20.13 -7.02 -4.92
CA MET A 98 21.31 -6.17 -5.16
C MET A 98 22.60 -6.86 -4.71
N ILE A 99 22.61 -7.49 -3.52
CA ILE A 99 23.79 -8.22 -3.01
C ILE A 99 24.12 -9.41 -3.91
N GLU A 100 23.11 -10.16 -4.36
CA GLU A 100 23.30 -11.30 -5.26
C GLU A 100 23.79 -10.87 -6.64
N TYR A 101 23.26 -9.77 -7.17
CA TYR A 101 23.74 -9.20 -8.43
C TYR A 101 25.23 -8.86 -8.34
N GLU A 102 25.66 -8.17 -7.29
CA GLU A 102 27.07 -7.81 -7.13
C GLU A 102 27.96 -9.06 -7.11
N LYS A 103 27.61 -10.05 -6.27
CA LYS A 103 28.37 -11.33 -6.16
C LYS A 103 28.53 -12.09 -7.47
N ASN A 104 27.61 -11.94 -8.42
CA ASN A 104 27.63 -12.65 -9.70
C ASN A 104 28.28 -11.83 -10.83
N ASN A 105 28.57 -10.55 -10.59
CA ASN A 105 29.15 -9.64 -11.58
C ASN A 105 30.51 -9.05 -11.12
N THR A 106 31.05 -9.50 -9.98
CA THR A 106 32.45 -9.33 -9.56
C THR A 106 33.21 -10.64 -9.69
#